data_AF-A0A699PYF9-F1
#
_entry.id   AF-A0A699PYF9-F1
#
_cell.length_a   1.000
_cell.length_b   1.000
_cell.length_c   1.000
_cell.angle_alpha   90.00
_cell.angle_beta   90.00
_cell.angle_gamma   90.00
#
_symmetry.space_group_name_H-M   'P 1'
#
loop_
_entity.id
_entity.type
_entity.pdbx_description
1 polymer ?
#
loop_
_entity_poly.entity_id
_entity_poly.type
_entity_poly.pdbx_seq_one_letter_code
_entity_poly.pdbx_strand_id
1 'polypeptide(L)'
;FDFDVIDTKGAENLAADHLSRLENSYENVLDPKEINENFPLEMLSMVTSRGTSDTLWFADFANYQASNFLVKGMSTQQKNKFFKDVKHYFWDNPFLFKVCADQVIRWCVHGKEALEILKACHNGPTGGHHGANFTAKKVFDAGFFWPTIYKDAHELVKHCDSCQRQGKISQRDEMPQNAI
;
A
#
# COMPACT_ATOMS: atom_id res chain seq x y z
N PHE A 1 20.47 22.47 -22.69
CA PHE A 1 20.12 21.36 -23.57
C PHE A 1 18.68 21.56 -23.95
N ASP A 2 18.41 21.84 -25.23
CA ASP A 2 17.06 21.82 -25.77
C ASP A 2 16.84 20.42 -26.34
N PHE A 3 15.72 19.80 -25.98
CA PHE A 3 15.26 18.56 -26.61
C PHE A 3 13.79 18.75 -26.98
N ASP A 4 13.46 18.35 -28.20
CA ASP A 4 12.10 18.36 -28.71
C ASP A 4 11.44 17.01 -28.41
N VAL A 5 10.28 17.05 -27.75
CA VAL A 5 9.45 15.86 -27.52
C VAL A 5 8.45 15.76 -28.66
N ILE A 6 8.64 14.77 -29.53
CA ILE A 6 7.76 14.47 -30.66
C ILE A 6 6.88 13.28 -30.26
N ASP A 7 5.56 13.51 -30.20
CA ASP A 7 4.59 12.45 -29.96
C ASP A 7 4.50 11.53 -31.19
N THR A 8 4.82 10.25 -31.01
CA THR A 8 4.85 9.26 -32.10
C THR A 8 3.74 8.24 -31.85
N LYS A 9 2.92 7.97 -32.87
CA LYS A 9 1.81 7.01 -32.73
C LYS A 9 2.36 5.64 -32.36
N GLY A 10 1.72 4.96 -31.39
CA GLY A 10 2.19 3.68 -30.86
C GLY A 10 2.46 2.60 -31.91
N ALA A 11 1.72 2.60 -33.03
CA ALA A 11 1.93 1.68 -34.16
C ALA A 11 3.28 1.86 -34.87
N GLU A 12 3.91 3.03 -34.76
CA GLU A 12 5.22 3.36 -35.35
C GLU A 12 6.35 3.22 -34.32
N ASN A 13 6.02 3.18 -33.03
CA ASN A 13 6.98 2.99 -31.94
C ASN A 13 7.22 1.49 -31.68
N LEU A 14 7.92 0.84 -32.60
CA LEU A 14 8.28 -0.58 -32.52
C LEU A 14 9.02 -0.92 -31.22
N ALA A 15 9.81 0.01 -30.67
CA ALA A 15 10.50 -0.20 -29.41
C ALA A 15 9.53 -0.34 -28.23
N ALA A 16 8.45 0.45 -28.20
CA ALA A 16 7.39 0.32 -27.19
C ALA A 16 6.56 -0.96 -27.37
N ASP A 17 6.27 -1.36 -28.61
CA ASP A 17 5.58 -2.62 -28.91
C ASP A 17 6.39 -3.84 -28.46
N HIS A 18 7.71 -3.84 -28.68
CA HIS A 18 8.60 -4.88 -28.20
C HIS A 18 8.69 -4.94 -26.67
N LEU A 19 8.68 -3.79 -25.98
CA LEU A 19 8.68 -3.74 -24.51
C LEU A 19 7.35 -4.18 -23.90
N SER A 20 6.23 -3.89 -24.54
CA SER A 20 4.89 -4.36 -24.14
C SER A 20 4.74 -5.89 -24.25
N ARG A 21 5.52 -6.49 -25.15
CA ARG A 21 5.56 -7.95 -25.41
C ARG A 21 6.51 -8.73 -24.50
N LEU A 22 7.24 -8.07 -23.61
CA LEU A 22 8.00 -8.78 -22.58
C LEU A 22 7.02 -9.39 -21.59
N GLU A 23 6.96 -10.72 -21.59
CA GLU A 23 6.16 -11.47 -20.64
C GLU A 23 6.65 -11.18 -19.22
N ASN A 24 5.81 -10.49 -18.44
CA ASN A 24 6.01 -10.35 -17.00
C ASN A 24 5.90 -11.75 -16.40
N SER A 25 7.02 -12.45 -16.22
CA SER A 25 7.07 -13.80 -15.64
C SER A 25 6.51 -13.88 -14.21
N TYR A 26 6.16 -12.73 -13.61
CA TYR A 26 5.51 -12.60 -12.31
C TYR A 26 3.98 -12.52 -12.38
N GLU A 27 3.35 -12.28 -13.53
CA GLU A 27 1.89 -12.23 -13.65
C GLU A 27 1.26 -13.64 -13.58
N ASN A 28 1.98 -14.67 -14.06
CA ASN A 28 1.47 -16.04 -14.12
C ASN A 28 1.73 -16.88 -12.84
N VAL A 29 2.36 -16.32 -11.79
CA VAL A 29 2.68 -17.04 -10.55
C VAL A 29 1.94 -16.50 -9.32
N LEU A 30 1.32 -15.32 -9.43
CA LEU A 30 0.51 -14.77 -8.35
C LEU A 30 -0.92 -15.27 -8.49
N ASP A 31 -1.21 -16.43 -7.90
CA ASP A 31 -2.58 -16.77 -7.53
C ASP A 31 -3.14 -15.59 -6.71
N PRO A 32 -4.21 -14.91 -7.16
CA PRO A 32 -4.77 -13.73 -6.50
C PRO A 32 -5.55 -14.15 -5.25
N LYS A 33 -4.88 -14.80 -4.29
CA LYS A 33 -5.08 -14.40 -2.90
C LYS A 33 -4.56 -12.97 -2.78
N GLU A 34 -5.33 -12.03 -3.33
CA GLU A 34 -5.21 -10.62 -3.01
C GLU A 34 -5.04 -10.55 -1.49
N ILE A 35 -4.00 -9.84 -1.05
CA ILE A 35 -3.74 -9.56 0.35
C ILE A 35 -4.93 -8.71 0.84
N ASN A 36 -6.03 -9.39 1.16
CA ASN A 36 -7.26 -8.85 1.72
C ASN A 36 -7.03 -8.67 3.22
N GLU A 37 -6.08 -7.81 3.55
CA GLU A 37 -5.85 -7.32 4.91
C GLU A 37 -6.84 -6.18 5.19
N ASN A 38 -8.13 -6.40 4.85
CA ASN A 38 -9.17 -5.41 5.08
C ASN A 38 -9.46 -5.37 6.58
N PHE A 39 -8.73 -4.50 7.26
CA PHE A 39 -8.89 -4.27 8.69
C PHE A 39 -10.18 -3.48 8.92
N PRO A 40 -11.16 -3.98 9.69
CA PRO A 40 -12.36 -3.21 10.00
C PRO A 40 -11.96 -1.95 10.78
N LEU A 41 -12.11 -0.79 10.13
CA LEU A 41 -11.75 0.54 10.64
C LEU A 41 -12.39 0.88 12.00
N GLU A 42 -13.48 0.20 12.36
CA GLU A 42 -14.34 0.51 13.50
C GLU A 42 -13.62 0.53 14.86
N MET A 43 -12.48 -0.15 15.03
CA MET A 43 -11.81 -0.21 16.33
C MET A 43 -10.61 0.75 16.49
N LEU A 44 -10.12 1.38 15.41
CA LEU A 44 -9.14 2.49 15.56
C LEU A 44 -9.80 3.75 16.15
N SER A 45 -11.13 3.87 16.02
CA SER A 45 -11.91 5.02 16.47
C SER A 45 -12.12 5.10 18.00
N MET A 46 -11.94 4.00 18.75
CA MET A 46 -12.22 4.00 20.19
C MET A 46 -11.03 4.41 21.08
N VAL A 47 -9.81 4.47 20.56
CA VAL A 47 -8.64 5.02 21.30
C VAL A 47 -8.43 6.52 21.00
N THR A 48 -9.17 7.08 20.04
CA THR A 48 -9.12 8.51 19.67
C THR A 48 -9.86 9.47 20.62
N SER A 49 -10.31 9.03 21.79
CA SER A 49 -10.83 9.95 22.82
C SER A 49 -9.71 10.50 23.71
N ARG A 50 -8.82 11.31 23.10
CA ARG A 50 -8.25 12.57 23.65
C ARG A 50 -7.02 13.00 22.83
N GLY A 51 -7.28 13.72 21.73
CA GLY A 51 -6.43 14.74 21.11
C GLY A 51 -4.92 14.49 21.06
N THR A 52 -4.42 14.03 19.92
CA THR A 52 -3.33 14.64 19.12
C THR A 52 -3.03 13.72 17.94
N SER A 53 -2.60 14.31 16.83
CA SER A 53 -2.24 13.66 15.57
C SER A 53 -1.05 12.67 15.68
N ASP A 54 -0.47 12.47 16.87
CA ASP A 54 0.85 11.85 17.06
C ASP A 54 0.81 10.49 17.75
N THR A 55 -0.36 9.98 18.15
CA THR A 55 -0.45 8.65 18.75
C THR A 55 -0.27 7.58 17.67
N LEU A 56 0.79 6.77 17.77
CA LEU A 56 1.01 5.60 16.92
C LEU A 56 -0.24 4.73 16.91
N TRP A 57 -0.77 4.38 15.73
CA TRP A 57 -1.91 3.46 15.63
C TRP A 57 -1.64 2.09 16.27
N PHE A 58 -0.34 1.77 16.45
CA PHE A 58 0.17 0.55 17.05
C PHE A 58 0.80 0.76 18.44
N ALA A 59 0.63 1.92 19.09
CA ALA A 59 1.25 2.23 20.38
C ALA A 59 1.01 1.12 21.42
N ASP A 60 -0.23 0.64 21.52
CA ASP A 60 -0.62 -0.39 22.48
C ASP A 60 0.02 -1.75 22.17
N PHE A 61 0.19 -2.08 20.89
CA PHE A 61 0.90 -3.30 20.48
C PHE A 61 2.39 -3.20 20.79
N ALA A 62 3.04 -2.07 20.49
CA ALA A 62 4.44 -1.85 20.81
C ALA A 62 4.68 -1.89 22.33
N ASN A 63 3.85 -1.20 23.13
CA ASN A 63 3.96 -1.20 24.58
C ASN A 63 3.76 -2.59 25.20
N TYR A 64 2.81 -3.36 24.67
CA TYR A 64 2.60 -4.74 25.13
C TYR A 64 3.77 -5.65 24.75
N GLN A 65 4.24 -5.59 23.50
CA GLN A 65 5.36 -6.43 23.06
C GLN A 65 6.68 -6.07 23.72
N ALA A 66 6.93 -4.78 23.99
CA ALA A 66 8.16 -4.32 24.62
C ALA A 66 8.18 -4.51 26.15
N SER A 67 7.02 -4.46 26.82
CA SER A 67 6.97 -4.37 28.30
C SER A 67 5.79 -5.07 28.96
N ASN A 68 5.01 -5.87 28.23
CA ASN A 68 3.76 -6.50 28.70
C ASN A 68 2.73 -5.50 29.26
N PHE A 69 2.80 -4.23 28.84
CA PHE A 69 1.88 -3.20 29.30
C PHE A 69 0.54 -3.34 28.60
N LEU A 70 -0.54 -3.44 29.37
CA LEU A 70 -1.91 -3.50 28.87
C LEU A 70 -2.67 -2.22 29.21
N VAL A 71 -3.36 -1.68 28.21
CA VAL A 71 -4.25 -0.53 28.41
C VAL A 71 -5.37 -0.91 29.38
N LYS A 72 -5.57 -0.08 30.41
CA LYS A 72 -6.65 -0.25 31.37
C LYS A 72 -7.99 0.20 30.79
N GLY A 73 -9.09 -0.39 31.26
CA GLY A 73 -10.44 0.02 30.86
C GLY A 73 -10.95 -0.59 29.54
N MET A 74 -10.22 -1.54 28.95
CA MET A 74 -10.74 -2.31 27.81
C MET A 74 -11.94 -3.16 28.22
N SER A 75 -12.97 -3.20 27.37
CA SER A 75 -14.05 -4.18 27.48
C SER A 75 -13.53 -5.60 27.21
N THR A 76 -14.26 -6.62 27.64
CA THR A 76 -13.90 -8.03 27.39
C THR A 76 -13.73 -8.31 25.89
N GLN A 77 -14.58 -7.73 25.05
CA GLN A 77 -14.52 -7.89 23.59
C GLN A 77 -13.25 -7.26 23.01
N GLN A 78 -12.92 -6.03 23.43
CA GLN A 78 -11.70 -5.34 23.00
C GLN A 78 -10.44 -6.10 23.42
N LYS A 79 -10.40 -6.59 24.67
CA LYS A 79 -9.28 -7.35 25.20
C LYS A 79 -9.07 -8.67 24.44
N ASN A 80 -10.14 -9.40 24.15
CA ASN A 80 -10.06 -10.63 23.35
C ASN A 80 -9.55 -10.36 21.93
N LYS A 81 -10.01 -9.28 21.30
CA LYS A 81 -9.52 -8.87 19.97
C LYS A 81 -8.05 -8.44 20.01
N PHE A 82 -7.66 -7.65 21.02
CA PHE A 82 -6.27 -7.24 21.22
C PHE A 82 -5.32 -8.45 21.25
N PHE A 83 -5.62 -9.46 22.06
CA PHE A 83 -4.78 -10.67 22.13
C PHE A 83 -4.80 -11.50 20.84
N LYS A 84 -5.92 -11.49 20.10
CA LYS A 84 -6.00 -12.12 18.79
C LYS A 84 -5.13 -11.42 17.75
N ASP A 85 -5.04 -10.09 17.80
CA ASP A 85 -4.33 -9.30 16.81
C ASP A 85 -2.82 -9.21 17.13
N VAL A 86 -2.48 -8.94 18.41
CA VAL A 86 -1.10 -8.68 18.87
C VAL A 86 -0.13 -9.84 18.63
N LYS A 87 -0.64 -11.08 18.55
CA LYS A 87 0.16 -12.28 18.26
C LYS A 87 0.86 -12.25 16.89
N HIS A 88 0.38 -11.43 15.97
CA HIS A 88 0.98 -11.26 14.64
C HIS A 88 2.02 -10.15 14.62
N TYR A 89 2.23 -9.46 15.72
CA TYR A 89 3.19 -8.38 15.84
C TYR A 89 4.34 -8.81 16.71
N PHE A 90 5.53 -8.27 16.47
CA PHE A 90 6.66 -8.40 17.37
C PHE A 90 7.48 -7.11 17.37
N TRP A 91 8.10 -6.84 18.52
CA TRP A 91 8.93 -5.67 18.74
C TRP A 91 10.40 -6.03 18.57
N ASP A 92 11.09 -5.28 17.73
CA ASP A 92 12.55 -5.29 17.60
C ASP A 92 13.03 -3.84 17.64
N ASN A 93 13.48 -3.42 18.83
CA ASN A 93 13.66 -2.02 19.21
C ASN A 93 14.48 -1.22 18.17
N PRO A 94 13.99 -0.06 17.68
CA PRO A 94 12.77 0.68 18.05
C PRO A 94 11.54 0.43 17.14
N PHE A 95 11.53 -0.69 16.42
CA PHE A 95 10.56 -0.95 15.36
C PHE A 95 9.56 -2.04 15.73
N LEU A 96 8.34 -1.88 15.24
CA LEU A 96 7.30 -2.91 15.32
C LEU A 96 7.17 -3.57 13.95
N PHE A 97 7.14 -4.90 13.93
CA PHE A 97 6.93 -5.69 12.73
C PHE A 97 5.63 -6.47 12.82
N LYS A 98 5.00 -6.73 11.66
CA LYS A 98 3.83 -7.59 11.52
C LYS A 98 4.16 -8.78 10.61
N VAL A 99 3.78 -9.97 11.03
CA VAL A 99 3.67 -11.15 10.17
C VAL A 99 2.31 -11.07 9.46
N CYS A 100 2.33 -10.82 8.15
CA CYS A 100 1.11 -10.73 7.35
C CYS A 100 0.56 -12.11 6.97
N ALA A 101 -0.64 -12.15 6.39
CA ALA A 101 -1.30 -13.40 6.00
C ALA A 101 -0.46 -14.23 5.01
N ASP A 102 0.31 -13.55 4.16
CA ASP A 102 1.29 -14.14 3.23
C ASP A 102 2.59 -14.61 3.92
N GLN A 103 2.64 -14.59 5.25
CA GLN A 103 3.79 -14.93 6.10
C GLN A 103 5.01 -14.02 5.92
N VAL A 104 4.88 -12.92 5.17
CA VAL A 104 5.96 -11.96 5.00
C VAL A 104 5.93 -10.97 6.14
N ILE A 105 7.10 -10.76 6.74
CA ILE A 105 7.34 -9.81 7.82
C ILE A 105 7.43 -8.41 7.23
N ARG A 106 6.65 -7.47 7.78
CA ARG A 106 6.62 -6.08 7.33
C ARG A 106 6.77 -5.10 8.48
N TRP A 107 7.51 -4.04 8.23
CA TRP A 107 7.72 -2.96 9.18
C TRP A 107 6.47 -2.10 9.29
N CYS A 108 5.96 -1.91 10.51
CA CYS A 108 4.82 -1.05 10.80
C CYS A 108 5.24 0.43 10.78
N VAL A 109 4.56 1.22 9.96
CA VAL A 109 4.85 2.64 9.76
C VAL A 109 3.62 3.50 10.12
N HIS A 110 3.82 4.78 10.45
CA HIS A 110 2.73 5.71 10.72
C HIS A 110 3.06 7.15 10.27
N GLY A 111 2.05 8.02 10.29
CA GLY A 111 2.24 9.47 10.20
C GLY A 111 2.90 9.92 8.89
N LYS A 112 3.84 10.85 9.01
CA LYS A 112 4.54 11.45 7.86
C LYS A 112 5.32 10.41 7.05
N GLU A 113 5.94 9.43 7.73
CA GLU A 113 6.74 8.41 7.06
C GLU A 113 5.88 7.54 6.13
N ALA A 114 4.69 7.12 6.58
CA ALA A 114 3.76 6.35 5.75
C ALA A 114 3.37 7.14 4.48
N LEU A 115 3.11 8.44 4.61
CA LEU A 115 2.79 9.31 3.47
C LEU A 115 3.95 9.44 2.48
N GLU A 116 5.19 9.62 2.97
CA GLU A 116 6.36 9.75 2.10
C GLU A 116 6.67 8.43 1.38
N ILE A 117 6.53 7.28 2.05
CA ILE A 117 6.64 5.95 1.41
C ILE A 117 5.58 5.80 0.32
N LEU A 118 4.34 6.18 0.61
CA LEU A 118 3.24 6.07 -0.34
C LEU A 118 3.49 6.93 -1.59
N LYS A 119 3.93 8.18 -1.40
CA LYS A 119 4.33 9.07 -2.51
C LYS A 119 5.49 8.50 -3.32
N ALA A 120 6.51 7.95 -2.66
CA ALA A 120 7.64 7.33 -3.34
C ALA A 120 7.20 6.13 -4.19
N CYS A 121 6.30 5.29 -3.67
CA CYS A 121 5.72 4.16 -4.39
C CYS A 121 4.88 4.61 -5.60
N HIS A 122 4.11 5.69 -5.43
CA HIS A 122 3.27 6.26 -6.47
C HIS A 122 4.08 6.92 -7.61
N ASN A 123 5.11 7.71 -7.26
CA ASN A 123 5.92 8.49 -8.19
C ASN A 123 7.14 7.73 -8.75
N GLY A 124 7.25 6.42 -8.50
CA GLY A 124 8.44 5.63 -8.84
C GLY A 124 8.81 5.63 -10.33
N PRO A 125 10.10 5.42 -10.68
CA PRO A 125 10.64 5.64 -12.03
C PRO A 125 10.14 4.65 -13.10
N THR A 126 9.68 3.45 -12.72
CA THR A 126 9.09 2.46 -13.63
C THR A 126 7.59 2.74 -13.87
N GLY A 127 7.31 3.86 -14.55
CA GLY A 127 5.95 4.25 -14.94
C GLY A 127 5.07 4.72 -13.77
N GLY A 128 5.58 5.58 -12.89
CA GLY A 128 4.81 6.20 -11.81
C GLY A 128 3.44 6.73 -12.27
N HIS A 129 2.51 6.90 -11.32
CA HIS A 129 1.08 7.17 -11.55
C HIS A 129 0.18 5.95 -11.83
N HIS A 130 0.62 4.77 -11.41
CA HIS A 130 -0.25 3.59 -11.38
C HIS A 130 -1.44 3.77 -10.42
N GLY A 131 -2.51 3.00 -10.67
CA GLY A 131 -3.70 2.98 -9.82
C GLY A 131 -3.40 2.66 -8.36
N ALA A 132 -4.36 2.99 -7.48
CA ALA A 132 -4.21 2.86 -6.04
C ALA A 132 -3.83 1.44 -5.59
N ASN A 133 -4.43 0.41 -6.18
CA ASN A 133 -4.14 -1.00 -5.86
C ASN A 133 -2.68 -1.37 -6.11
N PHE A 134 -2.12 -0.93 -7.24
CA PHE A 134 -0.72 -1.20 -7.57
C PHE A 134 0.23 -0.39 -6.68
N THR A 135 -0.14 0.83 -6.33
CA THR A 135 0.61 1.65 -5.35
C THR A 135 0.64 0.96 -3.99
N ALA A 136 -0.50 0.45 -3.50
CA ALA A 136 -0.59 -0.33 -2.27
C ALA A 136 0.26 -1.61 -2.33
N LYS A 137 0.21 -2.34 -3.46
CA LYS A 137 1.05 -3.52 -3.68
C LYS A 137 2.55 -3.19 -3.56
N LYS A 138 3.00 -2.08 -4.16
CA LYS A 138 4.40 -1.64 -4.03
C LYS A 138 4.80 -1.38 -2.58
N VAL A 139 3.91 -0.82 -1.76
CA VAL A 139 4.15 -0.62 -0.33
C VAL A 139 4.37 -1.96 0.38
N PHE A 140 3.51 -2.95 0.11
CA PHE A 140 3.67 -4.30 0.66
C PHE A 140 4.94 -5.00 0.16
N ASP A 141 5.25 -4.89 -1.12
CA ASP A 141 6.44 -5.50 -1.74
C ASP A 141 7.73 -4.86 -1.19
N ALA A 142 7.68 -3.58 -0.82
CA ALA A 142 8.76 -2.86 -0.16
C ALA A 142 8.88 -3.18 1.34
N GLY A 143 8.03 -4.06 1.88
CA GLY A 143 8.13 -4.54 3.26
C GLY A 143 7.48 -3.64 4.31
N PHE A 144 6.56 -2.75 3.92
CA PHE A 144 5.89 -1.83 4.86
C PHE A 144 4.44 -2.23 5.15
N PHE A 145 3.95 -1.87 6.33
CA PHE A 145 2.59 -2.14 6.77
C PHE A 145 1.96 -0.97 7.56
N TRP A 146 0.71 -0.66 7.24
CA TRP A 146 -0.23 0.02 8.13
C TRP A 146 -1.67 -0.34 7.73
N PRO A 147 -2.66 -0.25 8.64
CA PRO A 147 -4.00 -0.77 8.39
C PRO A 147 -4.75 -0.08 7.22
N THR A 148 -4.38 1.15 6.89
CA THR A 148 -5.09 1.99 5.92
C THR A 148 -4.40 2.12 4.56
N ILE A 149 -3.38 1.31 4.24
CA ILE A 149 -2.59 1.40 2.98
C ILE A 149 -3.48 1.61 1.75
N TYR A 150 -4.48 0.75 1.53
CA TYR A 150 -5.34 0.86 0.35
C TYR A 150 -6.16 2.15 0.34
N LYS A 151 -6.73 2.53 1.48
CA LYS A 151 -7.51 3.77 1.61
C LYS A 151 -6.63 4.99 1.32
N ASP A 152 -5.44 5.04 1.93
CA ASP A 152 -4.51 6.15 1.78
C ASP A 152 -3.97 6.21 0.34
N ALA A 153 -3.72 5.06 -0.31
CA ALA A 153 -3.36 4.99 -1.73
C ALA A 153 -4.46 5.54 -2.63
N HIS A 154 -5.72 5.17 -2.36
CA HIS A 154 -6.87 5.69 -3.11
C HIS A 154 -7.00 7.21 -2.94
N GLU A 155 -6.82 7.70 -1.71
CA GLU A 155 -6.88 9.13 -1.42
C GLU A 155 -5.74 9.87 -2.12
N LEU A 156 -4.51 9.35 -2.11
CA LEU A 156 -3.37 9.94 -2.80
C LEU A 156 -3.61 10.04 -4.32
N VAL A 157 -4.03 8.93 -4.95
CA VAL A 157 -4.27 8.88 -6.41
C VAL A 157 -5.42 9.80 -6.81
N LYS A 158 -6.48 9.88 -5.98
CA LYS A 158 -7.61 10.79 -6.21
C LYS A 158 -7.20 12.26 -6.23
N HIS A 159 -6.19 12.65 -5.45
CA HIS A 159 -5.69 14.02 -5.38
C HIS A 159 -4.45 14.27 -6.24
N CYS A 160 -4.03 13.29 -7.07
CA CYS A 160 -2.87 13.44 -7.94
C CYS A 160 -3.26 14.10 -9.27
N ASP A 161 -2.85 15.35 -9.49
CA ASP A 161 -3.14 16.11 -10.72
C ASP A 161 -2.72 15.36 -12.00
N SER A 162 -1.55 14.71 -11.99
CA SER A 162 -1.05 13.94 -13.13
C SER A 162 -2.01 12.79 -13.49
N CYS A 163 -2.43 12.02 -12.48
CA CYS A 163 -3.42 10.95 -12.64
C CYS A 163 -4.77 11.49 -13.10
N GLN A 164 -5.21 12.64 -12.57
CA GLN A 164 -6.50 13.24 -12.93
C GLN A 164 -6.51 13.71 -14.40
N ARG A 165 -5.39 14.25 -14.90
CA ARG A 165 -5.26 14.72 -16.28
C ARG A 165 -5.14 13.59 -17.30
N GLN A 166 -4.53 12.46 -16.93
CA GLN A 166 -4.36 11.31 -17.83
C GLN A 166 -5.69 10.60 -18.16
N GLY A 167 -6.77 10.88 -17.42
CA GLY A 167 -8.08 10.29 -17.68
C GLY A 167 -8.12 8.78 -17.40
N LYS A 168 -9.30 8.17 -17.61
CA LYS A 168 -9.40 6.70 -17.63
C LYS A 168 -9.00 6.23 -19.02
N ILE A 169 -8.01 5.35 -19.10
CA ILE A 169 -7.70 4.56 -20.29
C ILE A 169 -9.03 3.94 -20.76
N SER A 170 -9.48 4.35 -21.94
CA SER A 170 -10.71 3.88 -22.56
C SER A 170 -10.42 2.55 -23.27
N GLN A 171 -11.46 1.78 -23.60
CA GLN A 171 -11.33 0.60 -24.47
C GLN A 171 -10.73 0.95 -25.85
N ARG A 172 -10.70 2.23 -26.23
CA ARG A 172 -10.02 2.73 -27.44
C ARG A 172 -8.49 2.82 -27.30
N ASP A 173 -8.00 2.87 -26.07
CA ASP A 173 -6.59 2.94 -25.74
C ASP A 173 -6.01 1.53 -25.45
N GLU A 174 -6.88 0.50 -25.40
CA GLU A 174 -6.47 -0.91 -25.34
C GLU A 174 -5.77 -1.30 -26.65
N MET A 175 -4.59 -1.91 -26.52
CA MET A 175 -3.90 -2.47 -27.68
C MET A 175 -4.78 -3.56 -28.32
N PRO A 176 -4.97 -3.54 -29.65
CA PRO A 176 -5.78 -4.54 -30.33
C PRO A 176 -5.20 -5.94 -30.10
N GLN A 177 -5.96 -6.78 -29.40
CA GLN A 177 -5.63 -8.18 -29.20
C GLN A 177 -5.97 -8.94 -30.47
N ASN A 178 -4.98 -9.12 -31.35
CA ASN A 178 -5.12 -10.04 -32.47
C ASN A 178 -4.91 -11.46 -31.94
N ALA A 179 -5.93 -12.31 -32.09
CA ALA A 179 -5.79 -13.74 -31.85
C ALA A 179 -4.83 -14.35 -32.89
N ILE A 180 -3.93 -15.21 -32.42
CA ILE A 180 -3.00 -16.02 -33.25
C ILE A 180 -3.77 -17.15 -33.92
#